data_AF-Q1K108-F1
#
_entry.id   AF-Q1K108-F1
#
_cell.length_a   1.000
_cell.length_b   1.000
_cell.length_c   1.000
_cell.angle_alpha   90.00
_cell.angle_beta   90.00
_cell.angle_gamma   90.00
#
_symmetry.space_group_name_H-M   'P 1'
#
loop_
_entity.id
_entity.type
_entity.pdbx_description
1 polymer ?
#
loop_
_entity_poly.entity_id
_entity_poly.type
_entity_poly.pdbx_seq_one_letter_code
_entity_poly.pdbx_strand_id
1 'polypeptide(L)'
;MMDNDRLRRISLYSVGLFLAISALFAIITVISGSFGAFEIRVLVTTTVIAGASICSLCCSAYLVATQRRWPAVSGIVLAMIAAVLGIYGAWGDVDVDTYWRSVGIFTVWAIGFAHALALLMVRLEPHFQWLRVSTVVTISANALVFTTMIVTGYDDDAVFKLIAVLSILAALETLLIPIMAKISARRERTKTTPDLELFRQEGGGYCDRHGRHYAVQLLDDGVEDSSHGRL
;
A
#
# COMPACT_ATOMS: atom_id res chain seq x y z
N MET A 1 8.51 30.87 15.78
CA MET A 1 8.12 30.02 14.63
C MET A 1 8.58 28.61 14.94
N MET A 2 7.71 27.79 15.54
CA MET A 2 8.05 26.40 15.87
C MET A 2 8.26 25.64 14.56
N ASP A 3 9.43 25.03 14.45
CA ASP A 3 9.90 24.31 13.28
C ASP A 3 8.89 23.22 12.89
N ASN A 4 8.28 23.32 11.70
CA ASN A 4 7.26 22.37 11.21
C ASN A 4 7.76 20.91 11.26
N ASP A 5 9.07 20.71 11.12
CA ASP A 5 9.72 19.41 11.22
C ASP A 5 9.70 18.83 12.64
N ARG A 6 9.77 19.68 13.68
CA ARG A 6 9.60 19.22 15.08
C ARG A 6 8.16 18.84 15.37
N LEU A 7 7.20 19.65 14.92
CA LEU A 7 5.77 19.35 15.10
C LEU A 7 5.39 18.04 14.40
N ARG A 8 5.86 17.83 13.17
CA ARG A 8 5.63 16.61 12.41
C ARG A 8 6.28 15.40 13.09
N ARG A 9 7.51 15.54 13.58
CA ARG A 9 8.21 14.48 14.31
C ARG A 9 7.49 14.11 15.62
N ILE A 10 7.06 15.10 16.40
CA ILE A 10 6.31 14.88 17.65
C ILE A 10 4.98 14.19 17.36
N SER A 11 4.25 14.63 16.32
CA SER A 11 2.99 14.00 15.90
C SER A 11 3.19 12.53 15.48
N LEU A 12 4.27 12.23 14.75
CA LEU A 12 4.56 10.84 14.36
C LEU A 12 4.93 9.97 15.57
N TYR A 13 5.75 10.48 16.49
CA TYR A 13 6.11 9.74 17.70
C TYR A 13 4.91 9.56 18.64
N SER A 14 4.04 10.55 18.79
CA SER A 14 2.86 10.45 19.65
C SER A 14 1.86 9.43 19.11
N VAL A 15 1.61 9.43 17.79
CA VAL A 15 0.78 8.42 17.13
C VAL A 15 1.40 7.03 17.29
N GLY A 16 2.72 6.89 17.07
CA GLY A 16 3.41 5.63 17.26
C GLY A 16 3.30 5.09 18.69
N LEU A 17 3.50 5.95 19.69
CA LEU A 17 3.36 5.60 21.10
C LEU A 17 1.91 5.22 21.47
N PHE A 18 0.94 5.98 20.98
CA PHE A 18 -0.48 5.70 21.20
C PHE A 18 -0.90 4.35 20.61
N LEU A 19 -0.42 4.02 19.41
CA LEU A 19 -0.64 2.72 18.79
C LEU A 19 0.01 1.59 19.59
N ALA A 20 1.23 1.78 20.09
CA ALA A 20 1.92 0.78 20.92
C ALA A 20 1.17 0.51 22.24
N ILE A 21 0.71 1.57 22.91
CA ILE A 21 -0.09 1.46 24.14
C ILE A 21 -1.42 0.77 23.85
N SER A 22 -2.11 1.16 22.77
CA SER A 22 -3.37 0.53 22.36
C SER A 22 -3.21 -0.96 22.06
N ALA A 23 -2.13 -1.33 21.37
CA ALA A 23 -1.80 -2.73 21.10
C ALA A 23 -1.52 -3.51 22.38
N LEU A 24 -0.79 -2.92 23.33
CA LEU A 24 -0.53 -3.54 24.63
C LEU A 24 -1.83 -3.80 25.41
N PHE A 25 -2.73 -2.82 25.47
CA PHE A 25 -4.05 -2.99 26.09
C PHE A 25 -4.86 -4.09 25.41
N ALA A 26 -4.92 -4.10 24.07
CA ALA A 26 -5.61 -5.15 23.33
C ALA A 26 -5.05 -6.54 23.66
N ILE A 27 -3.73 -6.71 23.71
CA ILE A 27 -3.08 -7.97 24.10
C ILE A 27 -3.46 -8.38 25.52
N ILE A 28 -3.39 -7.46 26.50
CA ILE A 28 -3.76 -7.74 27.89
C ILE A 28 -5.23 -8.17 28.00
N THR A 29 -6.13 -7.48 27.28
CA THR A 29 -7.55 -7.84 27.23
C THR A 29 -7.77 -9.23 26.64
N VAL A 30 -7.06 -9.57 25.55
CA VAL A 30 -7.12 -10.89 24.92
C VAL A 30 -6.66 -11.99 25.88
N ILE A 31 -5.58 -11.76 26.64
CA ILE A 31 -5.05 -12.74 27.62
C ILE A 31 -5.97 -12.88 28.84
N SER A 32 -6.66 -11.81 29.26
CA SER A 32 -7.51 -11.83 30.45
C SER A 32 -8.83 -12.60 30.25
N GLY A 33 -9.22 -12.89 29.00
CA GLY A 33 -10.04 -14.04 28.67
C GLY A 33 -11.55 -14.00 28.98
N SER A 34 -12.10 -12.93 29.56
CA SER A 34 -13.55 -12.82 29.82
C SER A 34 -14.27 -12.02 28.74
N PHE A 35 -14.45 -12.60 27.55
CA PHE A 35 -15.30 -12.00 26.52
C PHE A 35 -16.72 -12.54 26.61
N GLY A 36 -17.70 -11.66 26.86
CA GLY A 36 -19.10 -11.99 26.65
C GLY A 36 -19.48 -11.90 25.17
N ALA A 37 -20.71 -12.31 24.86
CA ALA A 37 -21.24 -12.27 23.50
C ALA A 37 -21.27 -10.83 22.94
N PHE A 38 -21.55 -9.84 23.78
CA PHE A 38 -21.57 -8.43 23.39
C PHE A 38 -20.18 -7.94 22.98
N GLU A 39 -19.16 -8.25 23.78
CA GLU A 39 -17.77 -7.86 23.53
C GLU A 39 -17.26 -8.47 22.23
N ILE A 40 -17.58 -9.74 21.94
CA ILE A 40 -17.22 -10.39 20.67
C ILE A 40 -17.89 -9.69 19.48
N ARG A 41 -19.18 -9.33 19.57
CA ARG A 41 -19.89 -8.61 18.50
C ARG A 41 -19.27 -7.25 18.22
N VAL A 42 -18.89 -6.51 19.26
CA VAL A 42 -18.19 -5.22 19.13
C VAL A 42 -16.81 -5.41 18.47
N LEU A 43 -16.06 -6.44 18.88
CA LEU A 43 -14.74 -6.74 18.32
C LEU A 43 -14.81 -7.14 16.83
N VAL A 44 -15.77 -8.00 16.47
CA VAL A 44 -16.01 -8.42 15.09
C VAL A 44 -16.41 -7.21 14.24
N THR A 45 -17.38 -6.41 14.67
CA THR A 45 -17.83 -5.26 13.88
C THR A 45 -16.75 -4.21 13.69
N THR A 46 -15.98 -3.89 14.74
CA THR A 46 -14.86 -2.94 14.64
C THR A 46 -13.76 -3.46 13.70
N THR A 47 -13.43 -4.75 13.75
CA THR A 47 -12.45 -5.39 12.87
C THR A 47 -12.94 -5.39 11.42
N VAL A 48 -14.22 -5.71 11.19
CA VAL A 48 -14.83 -5.69 9.86
C VAL A 48 -14.82 -4.28 9.28
N ILE A 49 -15.21 -3.26 10.05
CA ILE A 49 -15.19 -1.86 9.62
C ILE A 49 -13.76 -1.41 9.30
N ALA A 50 -12.79 -1.75 10.15
CA ALA A 50 -11.39 -1.41 9.93
C ALA A 50 -10.84 -2.09 8.66
N GLY A 51 -11.09 -3.39 8.49
CA GLY A 51 -10.68 -4.15 7.31
C GLY A 51 -11.29 -3.63 6.02
N ALA A 52 -12.61 -3.35 6.02
CA ALA A 52 -13.31 -2.79 4.87
C ALA A 52 -12.81 -1.38 4.52
N SER A 53 -12.47 -0.57 5.53
CA SER A 53 -11.89 0.76 5.35
C SER A 53 -10.52 0.69 4.67
N ILE A 54 -9.63 -0.21 5.14
CA ILE A 54 -8.32 -0.44 4.53
C ILE A 54 -8.48 -0.92 3.08
N CYS A 55 -9.37 -1.88 2.83
CA CYS A 55 -9.63 -2.39 1.49
C CYS A 55 -10.11 -1.27 0.56
N SER A 56 -11.05 -0.44 1.03
CA SER A 56 -11.58 0.69 0.28
C SER A 56 -10.52 1.76 0.02
N LEU A 57 -9.63 2.02 0.98
CA LEU A 57 -8.49 2.93 0.83
C LEU A 57 -7.53 2.45 -0.25
N CYS A 58 -7.16 1.17 -0.25
CA CYS A 58 -6.30 0.57 -1.27
C CYS A 58 -6.92 0.68 -2.67
N CYS A 59 -8.21 0.36 -2.81
CA CYS A 59 -8.92 0.47 -4.08
C CYS A 59 -9.04 1.92 -4.55
N SER A 60 -9.31 2.85 -3.63
CA SER A 60 -9.40 4.29 -3.93
C SER A 60 -8.04 4.89 -4.32
N ALA A 61 -6.96 4.47 -3.64
CA ALA A 61 -5.60 4.87 -4.00
C ALA A 61 -5.24 4.43 -5.42
N TYR A 62 -5.62 3.20 -5.81
CA TYR A 62 -5.46 2.70 -7.18
C TYR A 62 -6.25 3.54 -8.19
N LEU A 63 -7.48 3.92 -7.86
CA LEU A 63 -8.33 4.76 -8.71
C LEU A 63 -7.65 6.09 -9.04
N VAL A 64 -7.14 6.78 -8.01
CA VAL A 64 -6.44 8.05 -8.16
C VAL A 64 -5.16 7.89 -8.99
N ALA A 65 -4.39 6.83 -8.74
CA ALA A 65 -3.11 6.60 -9.39
C ALA A 65 -3.20 6.22 -10.87
N THR A 66 -4.26 5.49 -11.27
CA THR A 66 -4.37 4.91 -12.62
C THR A 66 -5.51 5.47 -13.46
N GLN A 67 -6.43 6.25 -12.86
CA GLN A 67 -7.67 6.74 -13.47
C GLN A 67 -8.61 5.63 -13.99
N ARG A 68 -8.35 4.36 -13.66
CA ARG A 68 -9.18 3.21 -14.06
C ARG A 68 -10.28 2.94 -13.03
N ARG A 69 -11.50 3.35 -13.37
CA ARG A 69 -12.69 3.25 -12.50
C ARG A 69 -13.13 1.81 -12.21
N TRP A 70 -13.29 1.01 -13.26
CA TRP A 70 -13.91 -0.31 -13.17
C TRP A 70 -13.31 -1.24 -12.10
N PRO A 71 -12.00 -1.53 -12.08
CA PRO A 71 -11.42 -2.44 -11.09
C PRO A 71 -11.40 -1.86 -9.67
N ALA A 72 -11.29 -0.54 -9.52
CA ALA A 72 -11.33 0.09 -8.20
C ALA A 72 -12.73 0.01 -7.57
N VAL A 73 -13.77 0.32 -8.35
CA VAL A 73 -15.15 0.28 -7.88
C VAL A 73 -15.57 -1.14 -7.51
N SER A 74 -15.17 -2.15 -8.30
CA SER A 74 -15.49 -3.54 -7.97
C SER A 74 -14.91 -3.97 -6.63
N GLY A 75 -13.65 -3.59 -6.32
CA GLY A 75 -13.03 -3.88 -5.03
C GLY A 75 -13.74 -3.19 -3.85
N ILE A 76 -14.15 -1.94 -4.01
CA ILE A 76 -14.89 -1.19 -2.98
C ILE A 76 -16.25 -1.84 -2.73
N VAL A 77 -17.00 -2.15 -3.79
CA VAL A 77 -18.31 -2.80 -3.68
C VAL A 77 -18.17 -4.15 -2.99
N LEU A 78 -17.15 -4.93 -3.33
CA LEU A 78 -16.91 -6.24 -2.74
C LEU A 78 -16.59 -6.14 -1.24
N ALA A 79 -15.74 -5.18 -0.85
CA ALA A 79 -15.44 -4.90 0.56
C ALA A 79 -16.67 -4.44 1.34
N MET A 80 -17.53 -3.61 0.73
CA MET A 80 -18.79 -3.18 1.32
C MET A 80 -19.76 -4.36 1.53
N ILE A 81 -19.91 -5.25 0.53
CA ILE A 81 -20.75 -6.45 0.66
C ILE A 81 -20.23 -7.34 1.78
N ALA A 82 -18.93 -7.63 1.80
CA ALA A 82 -18.30 -8.41 2.87
C ALA A 82 -18.55 -7.78 4.25
N ALA A 83 -18.43 -6.46 4.36
CA ALA A 83 -18.64 -5.74 5.62
C ALA A 83 -20.09 -5.80 6.10
N VAL A 84 -21.05 -5.55 5.21
CA VAL A 84 -22.48 -5.61 5.53
C VAL A 84 -22.86 -7.02 5.98
N LEU A 85 -22.41 -8.05 5.25
CA LEU A 85 -22.67 -9.44 5.64
C LEU A 85 -22.00 -9.80 6.98
N GLY A 86 -20.76 -9.38 7.21
CA GLY A 86 -20.07 -9.64 8.48
C GLY A 86 -20.76 -8.98 9.67
N ILE A 87 -21.15 -7.71 9.53
CA ILE A 87 -21.84 -6.96 10.58
C ILE A 87 -23.24 -7.54 10.83
N TYR A 88 -24.00 -7.83 9.78
CA TYR A 88 -25.33 -8.43 9.91
C TYR A 88 -25.27 -9.80 10.57
N GLY A 89 -24.29 -10.64 10.20
CA GLY A 89 -24.09 -11.96 10.80
C GLY A 89 -23.76 -11.88 12.29
N ALA A 90 -22.92 -10.92 12.68
CA ALA A 90 -22.54 -10.74 14.09
C ALA A 90 -23.71 -10.33 14.99
N TRP A 91 -24.64 -9.50 14.49
CA TRP A 91 -25.76 -8.98 15.29
C TRP A 91 -27.07 -9.77 15.11
N GLY A 92 -27.26 -10.42 13.97
CA GLY A 92 -28.49 -11.11 13.62
C GLY A 92 -28.62 -12.52 14.16
N ASP A 93 -27.65 -12.98 14.98
CA ASP A 93 -27.59 -14.36 15.50
C ASP A 93 -27.83 -15.42 14.40
N VAL A 94 -27.24 -15.18 13.23
CA VAL A 94 -27.37 -16.04 12.06
C VAL A 94 -26.47 -17.25 12.25
N ASP A 95 -27.01 -18.37 12.71
CA ASP A 95 -26.28 -19.62 12.91
C ASP A 95 -26.43 -20.58 11.70
N VAL A 96 -26.33 -20.03 10.50
CA VAL A 96 -26.41 -20.80 9.26
C VAL A 96 -25.01 -20.91 8.66
N ASP A 97 -24.46 -22.12 8.60
CA ASP A 97 -23.11 -22.36 8.10
C ASP A 97 -22.87 -21.81 6.68
N THR A 98 -23.84 -21.98 5.78
CA THR A 98 -23.77 -21.44 4.41
C THR A 98 -23.64 -19.90 4.37
N TYR A 99 -24.24 -19.22 5.36
CA TYR A 99 -24.13 -17.77 5.48
C TYR A 99 -22.68 -17.36 5.80
N TRP A 100 -22.07 -18.00 6.81
CA TRP A 100 -20.68 -17.73 7.21
C TRP A 100 -19.66 -18.12 6.15
N ARG A 101 -19.92 -19.20 5.40
CA ARG A 101 -19.11 -19.53 4.20
C ARG A 101 -19.16 -18.40 3.18
N SER A 102 -20.35 -17.86 2.91
CA SER A 102 -20.50 -16.74 1.97
C SER A 102 -19.76 -15.48 2.46
N VAL A 103 -19.90 -15.13 3.74
CA VAL A 103 -19.15 -14.02 4.39
C VAL A 103 -17.64 -14.23 4.20
N GLY A 104 -17.13 -15.43 4.46
CA GLY A 104 -15.72 -15.78 4.29
C GLY A 104 -15.24 -15.59 2.85
N ILE A 105 -16.00 -16.09 1.86
CA ILE A 105 -15.65 -15.95 0.44
C ILE A 105 -15.59 -14.48 0.03
N PHE A 106 -16.62 -13.69 0.34
CA PHE A 106 -16.63 -12.27 0.02
C PHE A 106 -15.47 -11.52 0.67
N THR A 107 -15.13 -11.88 1.91
CA THR A 107 -14.01 -11.28 2.65
C THR A 107 -12.66 -11.62 2.01
N VAL A 108 -12.41 -12.89 1.70
CA VAL A 108 -11.16 -13.35 1.06
C VAL A 108 -10.95 -12.64 -0.28
N TRP A 109 -11.99 -12.58 -1.12
CA TRP A 109 -11.89 -11.89 -2.40
C TRP A 109 -11.76 -10.38 -2.25
N ALA A 110 -12.46 -9.74 -1.30
CA ALA A 110 -12.29 -8.31 -1.03
C ALA A 110 -10.84 -7.96 -0.66
N ILE A 111 -10.23 -8.77 0.24
CA ILE A 111 -8.82 -8.61 0.63
C ILE A 111 -7.89 -8.86 -0.56
N GLY A 112 -8.10 -9.95 -1.30
CA GLY A 112 -7.29 -10.28 -2.48
C GLY A 112 -7.34 -9.18 -3.55
N PHE A 113 -8.52 -8.64 -3.84
CA PHE A 113 -8.67 -7.51 -4.77
C PHE A 113 -7.96 -6.26 -4.26
N ALA A 114 -8.17 -5.88 -2.99
CA ALA A 114 -7.52 -4.71 -2.41
C ALA A 114 -5.99 -4.84 -2.44
N HIS A 115 -5.46 -6.02 -2.10
CA HIS A 115 -4.04 -6.32 -2.10
C HIS A 115 -3.44 -6.27 -3.51
N ALA A 116 -4.10 -6.90 -4.48
CA ALA A 116 -3.68 -6.84 -5.88
C ALA A 116 -3.69 -5.40 -6.40
N LEU A 117 -4.76 -4.63 -6.17
CA LEU A 117 -4.87 -3.25 -6.63
C LEU A 117 -3.83 -2.34 -5.97
N ALA A 118 -3.56 -2.52 -4.68
CA ALA A 118 -2.50 -1.78 -3.98
C ALA A 118 -1.12 -2.00 -4.63
N LEU A 119 -0.84 -3.21 -5.10
CA LEU A 119 0.42 -3.51 -5.79
C LEU A 119 0.42 -3.06 -7.25
N LEU A 120 -0.72 -3.16 -7.93
CA LEU A 120 -0.90 -2.70 -9.31
C LEU A 120 -0.81 -1.17 -9.46
N MET A 121 -0.97 -0.40 -8.37
CA MET A 121 -0.84 1.06 -8.40
C MET A 121 0.62 1.52 -8.50
N VAL A 122 1.57 0.68 -8.08
CA VAL A 122 3.00 1.00 -8.12
C VAL A 122 3.48 0.96 -9.57
N ARG A 123 4.08 2.07 -10.04
CA ARG A 123 4.63 2.16 -11.39
C ARG A 123 5.93 1.37 -11.48
N LEU A 124 5.94 0.35 -12.34
CA LEU A 124 7.11 -0.47 -12.65
C LEU A 124 7.59 -0.20 -14.07
N GLU A 125 8.91 -0.29 -14.28
CA GLU A 125 9.52 -0.26 -15.61
C GLU A 125 9.02 -1.45 -16.47
N PRO A 126 8.98 -1.31 -17.81
CA PRO A 126 8.49 -2.37 -18.71
C PRO A 126 9.18 -3.73 -18.51
N HIS A 127 10.47 -3.70 -18.17
CA HIS A 127 11.27 -4.91 -17.92
C HIS A 127 10.75 -5.75 -16.73
N PHE A 128 10.10 -5.14 -15.75
CA PHE A 128 9.58 -5.81 -14.55
C PHE A 128 8.09 -6.11 -14.62
N GLN A 129 7.44 -6.00 -15.77
CA GLN A 129 6.00 -6.29 -15.91
C GLN A 129 5.62 -7.72 -15.55
N TRP A 130 6.54 -8.68 -15.72
CA TRP A 130 6.32 -10.08 -15.32
C TRP A 130 6.01 -10.22 -13.83
N LEU A 131 6.62 -9.39 -12.97
CA LEU A 131 6.39 -9.41 -11.53
C LEU A 131 4.95 -8.98 -11.19
N ARG A 132 4.40 -8.06 -11.97
CA ARG A 132 3.02 -7.60 -11.84
C ARG A 132 2.03 -8.72 -12.14
N VAL A 133 2.29 -9.51 -13.18
CA VAL A 133 1.47 -10.68 -13.53
C VAL A 133 1.62 -11.77 -12.48
N SER A 134 2.85 -12.08 -12.05
CA SER A 134 3.14 -13.03 -10.97
C SER A 134 2.31 -12.72 -9.73
N THR A 135 2.32 -11.45 -9.30
CA THR A 135 1.60 -11.00 -8.11
C THR A 135 0.09 -11.22 -8.21
N VAL A 136 -0.52 -10.86 -9.34
CA VAL A 136 -1.96 -11.07 -9.55
C VAL A 136 -2.28 -12.56 -9.54
N VAL A 137 -1.45 -13.38 -10.17
CA VAL A 137 -1.62 -14.85 -10.20
C VAL A 137 -1.49 -15.43 -8.80
N THR A 138 -0.45 -15.09 -8.04
CA THR A 138 -0.21 -15.57 -6.68
C THR A 138 -1.37 -15.20 -5.76
N ILE A 139 -1.80 -13.93 -5.75
CA ILE A 139 -2.90 -13.47 -4.89
C ILE A 139 -4.22 -14.14 -5.29
N SER A 140 -4.50 -14.25 -6.58
CA SER A 140 -5.73 -14.91 -7.06
C SER A 140 -5.73 -16.41 -6.75
N ALA A 141 -4.59 -17.08 -6.92
CA ALA A 141 -4.43 -18.48 -6.56
C ALA A 141 -4.63 -18.69 -5.05
N ASN A 142 -4.06 -17.83 -4.21
CA ASN A 142 -4.25 -17.90 -2.77
C ASN A 142 -5.73 -17.71 -2.38
N ALA A 143 -6.39 -16.70 -2.94
CA ALA A 143 -7.82 -16.44 -2.73
C ALA A 143 -8.69 -17.62 -3.19
N LEU A 144 -8.33 -18.26 -4.30
CA LEU A 144 -9.01 -19.44 -4.81
C LEU A 144 -8.86 -20.63 -3.85
N VAL A 145 -7.65 -20.90 -3.36
CA VAL A 145 -7.42 -22.00 -2.41
C VAL A 145 -8.21 -21.78 -1.11
N PHE A 146 -8.18 -20.56 -0.54
CA PHE A 146 -9.03 -20.21 0.60
C PHE A 146 -10.52 -20.39 0.30
N THR A 147 -10.98 -19.95 -0.87
CA THR A 147 -12.38 -20.13 -1.30
C THR A 147 -12.74 -21.61 -1.37
N THR A 148 -11.88 -22.44 -1.95
CA THR A 148 -12.12 -23.89 -2.04
C THR A 148 -12.21 -24.52 -0.66
N MET A 149 -11.28 -24.18 0.25
CA MET A 149 -11.29 -24.66 1.64
C MET A 149 -12.59 -24.27 2.37
N ILE A 150 -13.06 -23.03 2.19
CA ILE A 150 -14.32 -22.55 2.80
C ILE A 150 -15.54 -23.29 2.23
N VAL A 151 -15.58 -23.50 0.91
CA VAL A 151 -16.75 -24.13 0.26
C VAL A 151 -16.83 -25.61 0.58
N THR A 152 -15.71 -26.32 0.52
CA THR A 152 -15.70 -27.78 0.69
C THR A 152 -15.56 -28.21 2.15
N GLY A 153 -15.05 -27.33 3.03
CA GLY A 153 -14.64 -27.72 4.38
C GLY A 153 -13.44 -28.68 4.39
N TYR A 154 -12.68 -28.73 3.29
CA TYR A 154 -11.56 -29.66 3.13
C TYR A 154 -10.37 -29.23 4.00
N ASP A 155 -10.02 -30.06 4.97
CA ASP A 155 -9.06 -29.79 6.04
C ASP A 155 -7.86 -30.76 5.92
N ASP A 156 -6.96 -30.47 4.99
CA ASP A 156 -5.80 -31.33 4.68
C ASP A 156 -4.49 -30.55 4.80
N ASP A 157 -3.47 -31.22 5.33
CA ASP A 157 -2.15 -30.64 5.60
C ASP A 157 -1.49 -30.12 4.32
N ALA A 158 -1.69 -30.79 3.18
CA ALA A 158 -1.18 -30.32 1.90
C ALA A 158 -1.79 -28.97 1.47
N VAL A 159 -3.07 -28.73 1.79
CA VAL A 159 -3.76 -27.47 1.47
C VAL A 159 -3.24 -26.34 2.36
N PHE A 160 -3.05 -26.58 3.66
CA PHE A 160 -2.43 -25.56 4.54
C PHE A 160 -1.01 -25.22 4.12
N LYS A 161 -0.21 -26.22 3.74
CA LYS A 161 1.13 -26.00 3.20
C LYS A 161 1.08 -25.15 1.93
N LEU A 162 0.14 -25.42 1.03
CA LEU A 162 -0.04 -24.63 -0.18
C LEU A 162 -0.43 -23.18 0.14
N ILE A 163 -1.39 -22.96 1.04
CA ILE A 163 -1.80 -21.63 1.51
C ILE A 163 -0.60 -20.88 2.12
N ALA A 164 0.19 -21.55 2.96
CA ALA A 164 1.36 -20.96 3.59
C ALA A 164 2.40 -20.52 2.55
N VAL A 165 2.70 -21.38 1.57
CA VAL A 165 3.64 -21.07 0.48
C VAL A 165 3.15 -19.89 -0.36
N LEU A 166 1.88 -19.90 -0.78
CA LEU A 166 1.29 -18.82 -1.57
C LEU A 166 1.24 -17.50 -0.79
N SER A 167 0.97 -17.55 0.51
CA SER A 167 0.96 -16.37 1.38
C SER A 167 2.36 -15.78 1.58
N ILE A 168 3.38 -16.63 1.72
CA ILE A 168 4.79 -16.19 1.76
C ILE A 168 5.18 -15.54 0.43
N LEU A 169 4.81 -16.16 -0.70
CA LEU A 169 5.10 -15.60 -2.02
C LEU A 169 4.43 -14.23 -2.20
N ALA A 170 3.15 -14.10 -1.84
CA ALA A 170 2.43 -12.84 -1.90
C ALA A 170 3.08 -11.76 -0.99
N ALA A 171 3.54 -12.14 0.21
CA ALA A 171 4.26 -11.24 1.10
C ALA A 171 5.60 -10.77 0.51
N LEU A 172 6.38 -11.68 -0.09
CA LEU A 172 7.64 -11.35 -0.76
C LEU A 172 7.42 -10.42 -1.96
N GLU A 173 6.41 -10.68 -2.79
CA GLU A 173 6.03 -9.83 -3.92
C GLU A 173 5.61 -8.42 -3.46
N THR A 174 4.89 -8.34 -2.33
CA THR A 174 4.49 -7.06 -1.71
C THR A 174 5.68 -6.19 -1.33
N LEU A 175 6.78 -6.81 -0.90
CA LEU A 175 8.03 -6.11 -0.58
C LEU A 175 8.87 -5.84 -1.84
N LEU A 176 8.89 -6.77 -2.78
CA LEU A 176 9.74 -6.69 -3.97
C LEU A 176 9.32 -5.57 -4.93
N ILE A 177 8.01 -5.39 -5.13
CA ILE A 177 7.44 -4.36 -6.01
C ILE A 177 7.92 -2.93 -5.65
N PRO A 178 7.73 -2.42 -4.42
CA PRO A 178 8.16 -1.07 -4.07
C PRO A 178 9.69 -0.92 -4.08
N ILE A 179 10.45 -1.99 -3.77
CA ILE A 179 11.91 -1.99 -3.86
C ILE A 179 12.35 -1.79 -5.31
N MET A 180 11.80 -2.58 -6.24
CA MET A 180 12.15 -2.48 -7.66
C MET A 180 11.70 -1.14 -8.27
N ALA A 181 10.53 -0.65 -7.89
CA ALA A 181 10.06 0.68 -8.29
C ALA A 181 11.04 1.78 -7.81
N LYS A 182 11.51 1.71 -6.57
CA LYS A 182 12.46 2.67 -5.99
C LYS A 182 13.84 2.61 -6.66
N ILE A 183 14.34 1.42 -6.98
CA ILE A 183 15.62 1.25 -7.68
C ILE A 183 15.54 1.82 -9.11
N SER A 184 14.46 1.51 -9.82
CA SER A 184 14.23 1.99 -11.19
C SER A 184 14.14 3.53 -11.22
N ALA A 185 13.38 4.13 -10.30
CA ALA A 185 13.26 5.58 -10.16
C ALA A 185 14.60 6.27 -9.83
N ARG A 186 15.47 5.63 -9.03
CA ARG A 186 16.82 6.15 -8.76
C ARG A 186 17.70 6.12 -10.01
N ARG A 187 17.65 5.02 -10.77
CA ARG A 187 18.42 4.87 -12.01
C ARG A 187 18.01 5.90 -13.05
N GLU A 188 16.72 6.18 -13.20
CA GLU A 188 16.23 7.25 -14.06
C GLU A 188 16.74 8.62 -13.61
N ARG A 189 16.66 8.93 -12.31
CA ARG A 189 17.19 10.21 -11.77
C ARG A 189 18.68 10.39 -12.05
N THR A 190 19.49 9.34 -11.94
CA THR A 190 20.92 9.39 -12.27
C THR A 190 21.18 9.57 -13.77
N LYS A 191 20.30 9.09 -14.64
CA LYS A 191 20.42 9.34 -16.10
C LYS A 191 19.99 10.75 -16.50
N THR A 192 18.95 11.29 -15.87
CA THR A 192 18.35 12.58 -16.25
C THR A 192 19.01 13.78 -15.58
N THR A 193 19.77 13.57 -14.50
CA THR A 193 20.67 14.59 -13.96
C THR A 193 22.01 14.38 -14.67
N PRO A 194 22.33 15.12 -15.74
CA PRO A 194 23.69 15.07 -16.28
C PRO A 194 24.60 15.51 -15.14
N ASP A 195 25.43 14.58 -14.66
CA ASP A 195 26.50 14.87 -13.73
C ASP A 195 27.54 15.68 -14.50
N LEU A 196 27.25 16.96 -14.69
CA LEU A 196 28.14 17.90 -15.36
C LEU A 196 29.21 18.30 -14.35
N GLU A 197 30.12 17.36 -14.09
CA GLU A 197 31.32 17.64 -13.32
C GLU A 197 32.23 18.55 -14.16
N LEU A 198 32.33 19.81 -13.73
CA LEU A 198 33.15 20.82 -14.37
C LEU A 198 34.47 20.99 -13.58
N PHE A 199 35.59 20.70 -14.24
CA PHE A 199 36.92 20.95 -13.71
C PHE A 199 37.37 22.35 -14.10
N ARG A 200 37.70 23.17 -13.10
CA ARG A 200 38.24 24.52 -13.31
C ARG A 200 39.66 24.40 -13.88
N GLN A 201 39.88 24.98 -15.06
CA GLN A 201 41.20 25.04 -15.69
C GLN A 201 41.90 26.35 -15.32
N GLU A 202 43.23 26.37 -15.29
CA GLU A 202 44.04 27.54 -14.88
C GLU A 202 43.78 28.81 -15.71
N GLY A 203 43.18 28.67 -16.90
CA GLY A 203 42.77 29.78 -17.77
C GLY A 203 41.37 30.35 -17.52
N GLY A 204 40.68 29.98 -16.43
CA GLY A 204 39.34 30.50 -16.10
C GLY A 204 38.17 29.85 -16.84
N GLY A 205 38.44 28.92 -17.76
CA GLY A 205 37.44 28.03 -18.37
C GLY A 205 37.16 26.79 -17.52
N TYR A 206 36.06 26.11 -17.81
CA TYR A 206 35.70 24.84 -17.21
C TYR A 206 35.74 23.74 -18.26
N CYS A 207 36.14 22.53 -17.90
CA CYS A 207 36.09 21.37 -18.79
C CYS A 207 35.25 20.26 -18.16
N ASP A 208 34.52 19.50 -18.96
CA ASP A 208 33.92 18.24 -18.50
C ASP A 208 34.89 17.05 -18.65
N ARG A 209 34.48 15.87 -18.15
CA ARG A 209 35.24 14.61 -18.32
C ARG A 209 35.46 14.19 -19.78
N HIS A 210 34.73 14.76 -20.73
CA HIS A 210 34.84 14.46 -22.16
C HIS A 210 35.73 15.48 -22.88
N GLY A 211 36.39 16.40 -22.16
CA GLY A 211 37.25 17.42 -22.74
C GLY A 211 36.50 18.53 -23.47
N ARG A 212 35.18 18.66 -23.24
CA ARG A 212 34.40 19.78 -23.78
C ARG A 212 34.62 20.99 -22.89
N HIS A 213 34.94 22.12 -23.52
CA HIS A 213 35.17 23.38 -22.85
C HIS A 213 33.86 24.15 -22.65
N TYR A 214 33.66 24.66 -21.45
CA TYR A 214 32.51 25.44 -21.03
C TYR A 214 32.98 26.79 -20.46
N ALA A 215 32.27 27.84 -20.83
CA ALA A 215 32.33 29.13 -20.16
C ALA A 215 31.09 29.25 -19.28
N VAL A 216 31.28 29.42 -17.97
CA VAL A 216 30.18 29.59 -17.03
C VAL A 216 29.86 31.07 -16.96
N GLN A 217 28.68 31.47 -17.40
CA GLN A 217 28.13 32.79 -17.13
C GLN A 217 27.24 32.71 -15.89
N LEU A 218 27.35 33.71 -15.02
CA LEU A 218 26.38 33.92 -13.98
C LEU A 218 25.08 34.32 -14.68
N LEU A 219 24.05 33.47 -14.61
CA LEU A 219 22.70 33.92 -14.92
C LEU A 219 22.29 34.82 -13.76
N ASP A 220 21.97 36.08 -14.06
CA ASP A 220 21.49 37.03 -13.07
C ASP A 220 20.41 36.35 -12.22
N ASP A 221 20.63 36.33 -10.91
CA ASP A 221 19.59 35.99 -9.95
C ASP A 221 18.44 36.94 -10.27
N GLY A 222 17.31 36.40 -10.73
CA GLY A 222 16.12 37.16 -11.08
C GLY A 222 15.58 37.91 -9.86
N VAL A 223 16.19 39.04 -9.54
CA VAL A 223 15.57 40.13 -8.83
C VAL A 223 14.82 40.89 -9.92
N GLU A 224 13.52 40.60 -10.03
CA GLU A 224 12.58 41.50 -10.69
C GLU A 224 12.74 42.89 -10.07
N ASP A 225 13.52 43.76 -10.72
CA ASP A 225 13.46 45.19 -10.45
C ASP A 225 12.17 45.72 -11.08
N SER A 226 11.09 45.58 -10.31
CA SER A 226 9.83 46.24 -10.59
C SER A 226 10.05 47.75 -10.54
N SER A 227 10.07 48.36 -11.72
CA SER A 227 9.57 49.71 -12.02
C SER A 227 10.32 50.92 -11.43
N HIS A 228 11.35 51.36 -12.16
CA HIS A 228 11.41 52.76 -12.60
C HIS A 228 10.48 52.90 -13.82
N GLY A 229 9.60 53.88 -13.98
CA GLY A 229 9.55 55.22 -13.42
C GLY A 229 9.11 56.15 -14.58
N ARG A 230 7.96 56.81 -14.40
CA ARG A 230 7.51 58.08 -15.01
C ARG A 230 8.10 58.46 -16.38
N LEU A 231 7.22 58.62 -17.37
CA LEU A 231 6.73 59.93 -17.82
C LEU A 231 5.35 59.76 -18.47
#